data_AF-A0A7Y9SZS1-F1
#
_entry.id   AF-A0A7Y9SZS1-F1
#
_cell.length_a   1.000
_cell.length_b   1.000
_cell.length_c   1.000
_cell.angle_alpha   90.00
_cell.angle_beta   90.00
_cell.angle_gamma   90.00
#
_symmetry.space_group_name_H-M   'P 1'
#
loop_
_entity.id
_entity.type
_entity.pdbx_description
1 polymer ?
#
loop_
_entity_poly.entity_id
_entity_poly.type
_entity_poly.pdbx_seq_one_letter_code
_entity_poly.pdbx_strand_id
1 'polypeptide(L)' 'MTIRIALPLLAMIALSACNRPVPPAPDTPPEPQATELRDAIQKPIDRARSVGDTLQHSADAQAAEVDRATGDTPPPDPSP' A
#
# COMPACT_ATOMS: atom_id res chain seq x y z
N MET A 1 51.46 28.54 18.14
CA MET A 1 51.45 27.38 17.22
C MET A 1 50.78 26.14 17.82
N THR A 2 49.93 26.29 18.85
CA THR A 2 49.25 25.18 19.54
C THR A 2 47.78 25.05 19.13
N ILE A 3 47.12 26.18 18.86
CA ILE A 3 45.70 26.26 18.44
C ILE A 3 45.44 25.53 17.11
N ARG A 4 46.39 25.56 16.16
CA ARG A 4 46.26 24.89 14.86
C ARG A 4 46.20 23.36 14.96
N ILE A 5 46.72 22.78 16.03
CA ILE A 5 46.75 21.33 16.27
C ILE A 5 45.63 20.90 17.23
N ALA A 6 45.23 21.78 18.14
CA ALA A 6 44.16 21.51 19.10
C ALA A 6 42.78 21.37 18.42
N LEU A 7 42.50 22.17 17.38
CA LEU A 7 41.22 22.15 16.67
C LEU A 7 40.92 20.81 15.95
N PRO A 8 41.83 20.24 15.13
CA PRO A 8 41.57 18.95 14.49
C PRO A 8 41.55 17.79 15.50
N LEU A 9 42.31 17.88 16.59
CA LEU A 9 42.33 16.86 17.64
C LEU A 9 40.98 16.77 18.36
N LEU A 10 40.39 17.91 18.71
CA LEU A 10 39.08 17.96 19.35
C LEU A 10 37.97 17.43 18.42
N ALA A 11 38.05 17.74 17.13
CA ALA A 11 37.09 17.27 16.13
C ALA A 11 37.13 15.73 15.98
N MET A 12 38.32 15.12 16.02
CA MET A 12 38.48 13.67 15.96
C MET A 12 37.89 12.96 17.19
N ILE A 13 38.03 13.54 18.39
CA ILE A 13 37.46 12.99 19.64
C ILE A 13 35.93 13.10 19.62
N ALA A 14 35.39 14.20 19.10
CA ALA A 14 33.93 14.35 18.95
C ALA A 14 33.36 13.33 17.96
N LEU A 15 34.08 13.01 16.88
CA LEU A 15 33.65 12.04 15.88
C LEU A 15 33.65 10.60 16.42
N SER A 16 34.64 10.24 17.26
CA SER A 16 34.69 8.91 17.88
C SER A 16 33.64 8.73 18.98
N ALA A 17 33.23 9.80 19.66
CA ALA A 17 32.13 9.77 20.63
C ALA A 17 30.74 9.56 19.97
N CYS A 18 30.60 9.87 18.69
CA CYS A 18 29.39 9.60 17.91
C CYS A 18 29.34 8.17 17.35
N ASN A 19 30.37 7.36 17.57
CA ASN A 19 30.39 5.97 17.12
C ASN A 19 29.52 5.11 18.05
N ARG A 20 28.21 5.08 17.78
CA ARG A 20 27.25 4.23 18.49
C ARG A 20 27.73 2.77 18.39
N PRO A 21 27.94 2.07 19.52
CA PRO A 21 28.29 0.66 19.49
C PRO A 21 27.25 -0.13 18.69
N VAL A 22 27.70 -0.98 17.77
CA VAL A 22 26.82 -1.92 17.07
C VAL A 22 26.15 -2.81 18.13
N PRO A 23 24.81 -2.81 18.22
CA PRO A 23 24.13 -3.72 19.13
C PRO A 23 24.47 -5.17 18.76
N PRO A 24 24.64 -6.07 19.73
CA PRO A 24 24.76 -7.49 19.43
C PRO A 24 23.54 -7.94 18.61
N ALA A 25 23.78 -8.81 17.62
CA ALA A 25 22.70 -9.37 16.84
C ALA A 25 21.71 -10.07 17.80
N PRO A 26 20.40 -9.81 17.70
CA PRO A 26 19.41 -10.51 18.51
C PRO A 26 19.53 -12.02 18.31
N ASP A 27 19.61 -12.79 19.41
CA ASP A 27 19.69 -14.26 19.37
C ASP A 27 18.44 -14.92 18.76
N THR A 28 17.32 -14.20 18.78
CA THR A 28 16.04 -14.60 18.20
C THR A 28 15.57 -13.59 17.16
N PRO A 29 15.02 -14.04 16.01
CA PRO A 29 14.38 -13.16 15.06
C PRO A 29 13.34 -12.26 15.75
N PRO A 30 13.29 -10.95 15.45
CA PRO A 30 12.25 -10.08 15.99
C PRO A 30 10.86 -10.63 15.63
N GLU A 31 9.93 -10.57 16.59
CA GLU A 31 8.54 -10.89 16.27
C GLU A 31 8.03 -10.01 15.13
N PRO A 32 7.15 -10.52 14.25
CA PRO A 32 6.67 -9.78 13.09
C PRO A 32 5.81 -8.58 13.50
N GLN A 33 6.44 -7.42 13.72
CA GLN A 33 5.79 -6.16 14.08
C GLN A 33 4.90 -5.61 12.95
N ALA A 34 5.02 -6.15 11.74
CA ALA A 34 4.33 -5.65 10.56
C ALA A 34 2.91 -6.20 10.39
N THR A 35 2.46 -7.15 11.23
CA THR A 35 1.12 -7.76 11.07
C THR A 35 0.02 -6.71 11.25
N GLU A 36 0.05 -5.91 12.31
CA GLU A 36 -0.94 -4.86 12.53
C GLU A 36 -0.93 -3.79 11.42
N LEU A 37 0.26 -3.41 10.95
CA LEU A 37 0.41 -2.45 9.86
C LEU A 37 -0.14 -3.02 8.54
N ARG A 38 0.16 -4.29 8.22
CA ARG A 38 -0.36 -4.98 7.04
C ARG A 38 -1.88 -5.07 7.09
N ASP A 39 -2.45 -5.43 8.23
CA ASP A 39 -3.90 -5.50 8.41
C ASP A 39 -4.57 -4.13 8.28
N ALA A 40 -3.95 -3.08 8.83
CA ALA A 40 -4.44 -1.71 8.71
C ALA A 40 -4.47 -1.23 7.25
N ILE A 41 -3.55 -1.69 6.42
CA ILE A 41 -3.50 -1.39 4.97
C ILE A 41 -4.47 -2.28 4.19
N GLN A 42 -4.58 -3.57 4.54
CA GLN A 42 -5.36 -4.54 3.79
C GLN A 42 -6.88 -4.37 4.00
N LYS A 43 -7.31 -4.08 5.24
CA LYS A 43 -8.73 -3.84 5.58
C LYS A 43 -9.44 -2.84 4.66
N PRO A 44 -8.91 -1.62 4.39
CA PRO A 44 -9.57 -0.69 3.49
C PRO A 44 -9.58 -1.15 2.03
N ILE A 45 -8.54 -1.86 1.58
CA ILE A 45 -8.48 -2.43 0.22
C ILE A 45 -9.57 -3.49 0.04
N ASP A 46 -9.72 -4.39 1.02
CA ASP A 46 -10.72 -5.46 0.96
C ASP A 46 -12.14 -4.90 0.96
N ARG A 47 -12.40 -3.87 1.78
CA ARG A 47 -13.68 -3.17 1.77
C ARG A 47 -13.96 -2.53 0.41
N ALA A 48 -12.98 -1.84 -0.18
CA ALA A 48 -13.14 -1.20 -1.48
C ALA A 48 -13.44 -2.22 -2.59
N ARG A 49 -12.73 -3.36 -2.58
CA ARG A 49 -12.98 -4.47 -3.50
C ARG A 49 -14.41 -5.01 -3.34
N SER A 50 -14.84 -5.29 -2.11
CA SER A 50 -16.18 -5.82 -1.84
C SER A 50 -17.30 -4.89 -2.33
N VAL A 51 -17.14 -3.58 -2.16
CA VAL A 51 -18.07 -2.59 -2.71
C VAL A 51 -18.04 -2.62 -4.25
N GLY A 52 -16.84 -2.64 -4.84
CA GLY A 52 -16.67 -2.73 -6.30
C GLY A 52 -17.35 -3.96 -6.90
N ASP A 53 -17.14 -5.14 -6.30
CA ASP A 53 -17.73 -6.40 -6.74
C ASP A 53 -19.27 -6.34 -6.68
N THR A 54 -19.82 -5.72 -5.63
CA THR A 54 -21.28 -5.53 -5.49
C THR A 54 -21.85 -4.63 -6.59
N LEU A 55 -21.16 -3.52 -6.90
CA LEU A 55 -21.58 -2.61 -7.95
C LEU A 55 -21.50 -3.26 -9.34
N GLN A 56 -20.41 -3.98 -9.60
CA GLN A 56 -20.23 -4.70 -10.86
C GLN A 56 -21.33 -5.74 -11.05
N HIS A 57 -21.62 -6.54 -10.01
CA HIS A 57 -22.68 -7.54 -10.08
C HIS A 57 -24.06 -6.93 -10.35
N SER A 58 -24.37 -5.78 -9.74
CA SER A 58 -25.61 -5.05 -10.01
C SER A 58 -25.66 -4.53 -11.45
N ALA A 59 -24.55 -4.02 -11.98
CA ALA A 59 -24.48 -3.55 -13.36
C ALA A 59 -24.68 -4.71 -14.36
N ASP A 60 -24.02 -5.84 -14.12
CA ASP A 60 -24.15 -7.04 -14.95
C ASP A 60 -25.59 -7.57 -14.95
N ALA A 61 -26.25 -7.58 -13.79
CA ALA A 61 -27.64 -7.99 -13.68
C ALA A 61 -28.61 -7.07 -14.46
N GLN A 62 -28.37 -5.75 -14.40
CA GLN A 62 -29.16 -4.79 -15.18
C GLN A 62 -28.93 -4.94 -16.68
N ALA A 63 -27.68 -5.11 -17.12
CA ALA A 63 -27.37 -5.34 -18.52
C ALA A 63 -28.06 -6.61 -19.05
N ALA A 64 -28.02 -7.70 -18.28
CA ALA A 64 -28.69 -8.94 -18.65
C ALA A 64 -30.22 -8.79 -18.75
N GLU A 65 -30.83 -7.95 -17.91
CA GLU A 65 -32.27 -7.67 -18.00
C GLU A 65 -32.61 -6.82 -19.24
N VAL A 66 -31.80 -5.81 -19.54
CA VAL A 66 -31.97 -4.98 -20.76
C VAL A 66 -31.82 -5.84 -22.01
N ASP A 67 -30.83 -6.72 -22.06
CA ASP A 67 -30.61 -7.64 -23.18
C ASP A 67 -31.80 -8.60 -23.35
N ARG A 68 -32.37 -9.13 -22.27
CA ARG A 68 -33.61 -9.93 -22.34
C ARG A 68 -34.79 -9.10 -22.86
N ALA A 69 -34.97 -7.89 -22.35
CA ALA A 69 -36.09 -7.03 -22.74
C ALA A 69 -35.97 -6.54 -24.20
N THR A 70 -34.76 -6.34 -24.70
CA THR A 70 -34.49 -5.78 -26.02
C THR A 70 -34.30 -6.86 -27.09
N GLY A 71 -33.79 -8.03 -26.72
CA GLY A 71 -33.56 -9.16 -27.63
C GLY A 71 -34.84 -9.71 -28.29
N ASP A 72 -36.01 -9.43 -27.72
CA ASP A 72 -37.32 -9.82 -28.25
C ASP A 72 -37.98 -8.76 -29.15
N THR A 73 -37.33 -7.62 -29.42
CA THR A 73 -37.88 -6.57 -30.30
C THR A 73 -37.26 -6.65 -31.71
N PRO A 74 -38.01 -7.10 -32.75
CA PRO A 74 -37.54 -7.03 -34.13
C PRO A 74 -37.24 -5.58 -34.52
N PRO A 75 -36.18 -5.32 -35.33
CA PRO A 75 -35.90 -3.98 -35.83
C PRO A 75 -37.14 -3.44 -36.57
N PRO A 76 -37.50 -2.15 -36.40
CA PRO A 76 -38.63 -1.58 -37.10
C PRO A 76 -38.41 -1.71 -38.61
N ASP A 77 -39.39 -2.31 -39.28
CA ASP A 77 -39.40 -2.52 -40.73
C ASP A 77 -39.24 -1.14 -41.41
N PRO A 78 -38.21 -0.93 -42.27
CA PRO A 78 -38.08 0.33 -42.98
C PRO A 78 -39.31 0.51 -43.87
N SER A 79 -40.14 1.49 -43.50
CA SER A 79 -41.35 1.85 -44.26
C SER A 79 -40.98 2.31 -45.69
N PRO A 80 -41.82 2.02 -46.69
CA PRO A 80 -41.53 2.21 -48.11
C PRO A 80 -41.38 3.67 -48.56
#